data_AF-A0A9Q0QC10-F1
#
_entry.id   AF-A0A9Q0QC10-F1
#
_cell.length_a   1.000
_cell.length_b   1.000
_cell.length_c   1.000
_cell.angle_alpha   90.00
_cell.angle_beta   90.00
_cell.angle_gamma   90.00
#
_symmetry.space_group_name_H-M   'P 1'
#
loop_
_entity.id
_entity.type
_entity.pdbx_description
1 polymer ?
#
loop_
_entity_poly.entity_id
_entity_poly.type
_entity_poly.pdbx_seq_one_letter_code
_entity_poly.pdbx_strand_id
1 'polypeptide(L)'
;MEYRMTTGKRACRSTGSRFQKRKRSGRVQTNIKRLRAEMAEIVEQQKRISEGQMEMRESVQEIVCEYDQLRKERLLISKQAARYQRSLNEMVKIVIAGENSNLSEADGLIQCLRECMKHDMENNL
;
A
#
# COMPACT_ATOMS: atom_id res chain seq x y z
N MET A 1 48.61 -32.72 -85.77
CA MET A 1 48.26 -33.38 -84.48
C MET A 1 49.29 -32.91 -83.46
N GLU A 2 49.02 -32.31 -82.32
CA GLU A 2 47.79 -32.08 -81.54
C GLU A 2 48.00 -30.82 -80.70
N TYR A 3 46.92 -30.05 -80.53
CA TYR A 3 46.84 -28.88 -79.66
C TYR A 3 46.79 -29.32 -78.19
N ARG A 4 47.48 -28.62 -77.27
CA ARG A 4 47.12 -28.60 -75.85
C ARG A 4 46.86 -27.17 -75.38
N MET A 5 45.60 -26.77 -75.49
CA MET A 5 45.05 -25.62 -74.78
C MET A 5 44.74 -26.06 -73.35
N THR A 6 45.45 -25.52 -72.36
CA THR A 6 45.08 -25.69 -70.95
C THR A 6 43.93 -24.74 -70.63
N THR A 7 42.73 -25.30 -70.47
CA THR A 7 41.54 -24.54 -70.11
C THR A 7 41.59 -24.17 -68.62
N GLY A 8 41.90 -22.90 -68.35
CA GLY A 8 41.79 -22.31 -67.01
C GLY A 8 40.33 -22.28 -66.56
N LYS A 9 39.95 -23.18 -65.65
CA LYS A 9 38.65 -23.14 -64.96
C LYS A 9 38.64 -21.95 -64.00
N ARG A 10 38.08 -20.81 -64.44
CA ARG A 10 37.69 -19.73 -63.53
C ARG A 10 36.53 -20.21 -62.66
N ALA A 11 36.79 -20.34 -61.35
CA ALA A 11 35.77 -20.63 -60.36
C ALA A 11 34.73 -19.50 -60.33
N CYS A 12 33.52 -19.78 -60.84
CA CYS A 12 32.35 -18.93 -60.64
C CYS A 12 32.02 -18.90 -59.14
N ARG A 13 32.53 -17.90 -58.41
CA ARG A 13 32.13 -17.64 -57.03
C ARG A 13 30.65 -17.22 -57.04
N SER A 14 29.77 -18.13 -56.63
CA SER A 14 28.32 -17.97 -56.53
C SER A 14 27.93 -16.60 -55.93
N THR A 15 27.46 -15.69 -56.77
CA THR A 15 26.91 -14.38 -56.35
C THR A 15 25.68 -14.54 -55.46
N GLY A 16 24.94 -15.65 -55.62
CA GLY A 16 23.77 -16.00 -54.80
C GLY A 16 24.04 -16.20 -53.30
N SER A 17 25.21 -16.77 -52.93
CA SER A 17 25.52 -17.02 -51.50
C SER A 17 25.85 -15.73 -50.73
N ARG A 18 26.45 -14.74 -51.40
CA ARG A 18 26.76 -13.43 -50.83
C ARG A 18 25.50 -12.57 -50.65
N PHE A 19 24.57 -12.64 -51.59
CA PHE A 19 23.28 -11.94 -51.52
C PHE A 19 22.39 -12.50 -50.40
N GLN A 20 22.32 -13.82 -50.25
CA GLN A 20 21.59 -14.46 -49.13
C GLN A 20 22.20 -14.12 -47.76
N LYS A 21 23.54 -14.10 -47.63
CA LYS A 21 24.21 -13.66 -46.39
C LYS A 21 23.89 -12.20 -46.04
N ARG A 22 23.92 -11.28 -47.01
CA ARG A 22 23.53 -9.87 -46.80
C ARG A 22 22.06 -9.72 -46.40
N LYS A 23 21.14 -10.46 -47.05
CA LYS A 23 19.70 -10.43 -46.72
C LYS A 23 19.42 -10.96 -45.30
N ARG A 24 20.12 -12.03 -44.87
CA ARG A 24 20.06 -12.54 -43.49
C ARG A 24 20.62 -11.54 -42.48
N SER A 25 21.77 -10.93 -42.78
CA SER A 25 22.38 -9.88 -41.94
C SER A 25 21.46 -8.66 -41.78
N GLY A 26 20.81 -8.21 -42.85
CA GLY A 26 19.85 -7.11 -42.80
C GLY A 26 18.65 -7.41 -41.90
N ARG A 27 18.10 -8.63 -41.99
CA ARG A 27 17.01 -9.09 -41.11
C ARG A 27 17.41 -9.14 -39.63
N VAL A 28 18.62 -9.61 -39.34
CA VAL A 28 19.15 -9.63 -37.98
C VAL A 28 19.29 -8.21 -37.46
N GLN A 29 19.78 -7.28 -38.26
CA GLN A 29 19.96 -5.89 -37.86
C GLN A 29 18.63 -5.16 -37.63
N THR A 30 17.60 -5.42 -38.44
CA THR A 30 16.24 -4.91 -38.18
C THR A 30 15.64 -5.49 -36.90
N ASN A 31 15.85 -6.78 -36.63
CA ASN A 31 15.36 -7.41 -35.40
C ASN A 31 16.04 -6.83 -34.16
N ILE A 32 17.36 -6.59 -34.21
CA ILE A 32 18.10 -5.95 -33.13
C ILE A 32 17.58 -4.53 -32.87
N LYS A 33 17.30 -3.75 -33.93
CA LYS A 33 16.73 -2.40 -33.78
C LYS A 33 15.35 -2.45 -33.11
N ARG A 34 14.48 -3.37 -33.54
CA ARG A 34 13.16 -3.57 -32.93
C ARG A 34 13.27 -3.94 -31.46
N LEU A 35 14.11 -4.93 -31.13
CA LEU A 35 14.33 -5.37 -29.74
C LEU A 35 14.85 -4.22 -28.87
N ARG A 36 15.75 -3.38 -29.36
CA ARG A 36 16.23 -2.20 -28.61
C ARG A 36 15.11 -1.20 -28.34
N ALA A 37 14.21 -0.98 -29.30
CA ALA A 37 13.06 -0.10 -29.11
C ALA A 37 12.08 -0.68 -28.08
N GLU A 38 11.77 -1.97 -28.16
CA GLU A 38 10.93 -2.67 -27.18
C GLU A 38 11.56 -2.64 -25.77
N MET A 39 12.87 -2.86 -25.67
CA MET A 39 13.58 -2.74 -24.39
C MET A 39 13.50 -1.32 -23.82
N ALA A 40 13.66 -0.28 -24.64
CA ALA A 40 13.53 1.09 -24.18
C ALA A 40 12.11 1.39 -23.68
N GLU A 41 11.09 0.88 -24.37
CA GLU A 41 9.70 1.03 -23.95
C GLU A 41 9.43 0.32 -22.62
N ILE A 42 9.95 -0.90 -22.44
CA ILE A 42 9.85 -1.65 -21.18
C ILE A 42 10.50 -0.88 -20.02
N VAL A 43 11.67 -0.27 -20.24
CA VAL A 43 12.34 0.54 -19.21
C VAL A 43 11.47 1.73 -18.80
N GLU A 44 10.87 2.43 -19.77
CA GLU A 44 9.97 3.54 -19.47
C GLU A 44 8.69 3.10 -18.75
N GLN A 45 8.14 1.94 -19.11
CA GLN A 45 7.00 1.36 -18.39
C GLN A 45 7.37 0.99 -16.95
N GLN A 46 8.54 0.38 -16.73
CA GLN A 46 9.03 0.03 -15.39
C GLN A 46 9.26 1.27 -14.54
N LYS A 47 9.76 2.36 -15.13
CA LYS A 47 9.92 3.64 -14.43
C LYS A 47 8.56 4.17 -13.95
N ARG A 48 7.56 4.21 -14.82
CA ARG A 48 6.18 4.62 -14.47
C ARG A 48 5.58 3.74 -13.37
N ILE A 49 5.80 2.43 -13.43
CA ILE A 49 5.34 1.49 -12.38
C ILE A 49 6.03 1.82 -11.05
N SER A 50 7.34 2.07 -11.07
CA SER A 50 8.10 2.41 -9.86
C SER A 50 7.61 3.71 -9.22
N GLU A 51 7.33 4.72 -10.04
CA GLU A 51 6.77 6.01 -9.60
C GLU A 51 5.39 5.81 -8.97
N GLY A 52 4.47 5.13 -9.65
CA GLY A 52 3.13 4.86 -9.11
C GLY A 52 3.16 4.01 -7.83
N GLN A 53 4.11 3.06 -7.71
CA GLN A 53 4.29 2.31 -6.46
C GLN A 53 4.83 3.17 -5.31
N MET A 54 5.63 4.19 -5.60
CA MET A 54 6.14 5.13 -4.59
C MET A 54 5.00 5.98 -4.06
N GLU A 55 4.20 6.59 -4.94
CA GLU A 55 3.00 7.37 -4.58
C GLU A 55 2.00 6.52 -3.77
N MET A 56 1.79 5.27 -4.18
CA MET A 56 0.92 4.35 -3.45
C MET A 56 1.46 4.03 -2.04
N ARG A 57 2.79 3.91 -1.87
CA ARG A 57 3.38 3.71 -0.54
C ARG A 57 3.21 4.92 0.36
N GLU A 58 3.41 6.12 -0.19
CA GLU A 58 3.24 7.39 0.55
C GLU A 58 1.81 7.57 1.03
N SER A 59 0.82 7.39 0.14
CA SER A 59 -0.61 7.46 0.50
C SER A 59 -1.02 6.40 1.53
N VAL A 60 -0.54 5.17 1.40
CA VAL A 60 -0.80 4.14 2.42
C VAL A 60 -0.19 4.53 3.77
N GLN A 61 1.00 5.11 3.78
CA GLN A 61 1.63 5.56 5.00
C GLN A 61 0.85 6.70 5.67
N GLU A 62 0.32 7.64 4.89
CA GLU A 62 -0.57 8.70 5.38
C GLU A 62 -1.84 8.10 6.02
N ILE A 63 -2.50 7.17 5.34
CA ILE A 63 -3.69 6.46 5.86
C ILE A 63 -3.38 5.74 7.17
N VAL A 64 -2.22 5.07 7.28
CA VAL A 64 -1.82 4.36 8.51
C VAL A 64 -1.60 5.35 9.65
N CYS A 65 -0.96 6.50 9.39
CA CYS A 65 -0.77 7.56 10.38
C CYS A 65 -2.11 8.11 10.89
N GLU A 66 -3.04 8.41 9.98
CA GLU A 66 -4.39 8.88 10.35
C GLU A 66 -5.16 7.82 11.14
N TYR A 67 -5.10 6.56 10.71
CA TYR A 67 -5.73 5.45 11.40
C TYR A 67 -5.22 5.31 12.84
N ASP A 68 -3.92 5.45 13.06
CA ASP A 68 -3.33 5.38 14.40
C ASP A 68 -3.77 6.54 15.30
N GLN A 69 -3.95 7.74 14.74
CA GLN A 69 -4.50 8.89 15.47
C GLN A 69 -5.96 8.63 15.86
N LEU A 70 -6.80 8.24 14.89
CA LEU A 70 -8.21 7.90 15.13
C LEU A 70 -8.36 6.77 16.15
N ARG A 71 -7.45 5.78 16.13
CA ARG A 71 -7.44 4.70 17.10
C ARG A 71 -7.16 5.20 18.52
N LYS A 72 -6.23 6.14 18.71
CA LYS A 72 -5.94 6.76 20.01
C LYS A 72 -7.15 7.56 20.51
N GLU A 73 -7.74 8.38 19.65
CA GLU A 73 -8.94 9.16 19.98
C GLU A 73 -10.12 8.26 20.36
N ARG A 74 -10.38 7.21 19.57
CA ARG A 74 -11.41 6.22 19.87
C ARG A 74 -11.19 5.58 21.24
N LEU A 75 -9.96 5.26 21.61
CA LEU A 75 -9.66 4.67 22.91
C LEU A 75 -9.99 5.66 24.06
N LEU A 76 -9.69 6.94 23.88
CA LEU A 76 -10.03 7.98 24.86
C LEU A 76 -11.56 8.12 25.00
N ILE A 77 -12.27 8.23 23.87
CA ILE A 77 -13.73 8.30 23.85
C ILE A 77 -14.33 7.06 24.51
N SER A 78 -13.81 5.87 24.23
CA SER A 78 -14.30 4.62 24.82
C SER A 78 -14.11 4.58 26.34
N LYS A 79 -12.95 5.05 26.84
CA LYS A 79 -12.72 5.18 28.29
C LYS A 79 -13.70 6.16 28.92
N GLN A 80 -13.93 7.29 28.27
CA GLN A 80 -14.85 8.32 28.75
C GLN A 80 -16.30 7.83 28.73
N ALA A 81 -16.72 7.11 27.68
CA ALA A 81 -18.04 6.50 27.59
C ALA A 81 -18.28 5.48 28.70
N ALA A 82 -17.28 4.65 29.03
CA ALA A 82 -17.38 3.71 30.15
C ALA A 82 -17.55 4.41 31.50
N ARG A 83 -16.87 5.55 31.71
CA ARG A 83 -17.06 6.39 32.92
C ARG A 83 -18.45 6.96 32.98
N TYR A 84 -18.97 7.52 31.89
CA TYR A 84 -20.33 8.04 31.83
C TYR A 84 -21.38 6.96 32.07
N GLN A 85 -21.19 5.75 31.52
CA GLN A 85 -22.10 4.64 31.76
C GLN A 85 -22.12 4.25 33.25
N ARG A 86 -20.96 4.21 33.91
CA ARG A 86 -20.87 3.96 35.35
C ARG A 86 -21.63 5.03 36.14
N SER A 87 -21.38 6.31 35.86
CA SER A 87 -22.06 7.42 36.54
C SER A 87 -23.57 7.36 36.35
N LEU A 88 -24.03 7.08 35.13
CA LEU A 88 -25.47 6.95 34.84
C LEU A 88 -26.10 5.79 35.60
N ASN A 89 -25.42 4.64 35.69
CA ASN A 89 -25.91 3.49 36.45
C ASN A 89 -26.06 3.83 37.94
N GLU A 90 -25.10 4.56 38.53
CA GLU A 90 -25.21 5.01 39.92
C GLU A 90 -26.35 6.02 40.11
N MET A 91 -26.53 6.97 39.18
CA MET A 91 -27.66 7.91 39.21
C MET A 91 -29.01 7.18 39.19
N VAL A 92 -29.15 6.14 38.37
CA VAL A 92 -30.37 5.32 38.32
C VAL A 92 -30.61 4.63 39.67
N LYS A 93 -29.58 4.06 40.30
CA LYS A 93 -29.72 3.44 41.64
C LYS A 93 -30.14 4.45 42.70
N ILE A 94 -29.60 5.68 42.66
CA ILE A 94 -29.98 6.75 43.60
C ILE A 94 -31.47 7.07 43.47
N VAL A 95 -31.97 7.21 42.24
CA VAL A 95 -33.41 7.45 41.99
C VAL A 95 -34.26 6.31 42.57
N ILE A 96 -33.89 5.06 42.30
CA ILE A 96 -34.61 3.89 42.81
C ILE A 96 -34.57 3.83 44.36
N ALA A 97 -33.43 4.09 44.99
CA ALA A 97 -33.31 4.12 46.44
C ALA A 97 -34.18 5.23 47.06
N GLY A 98 -34.25 6.39 46.40
CA GLY A 98 -35.13 7.50 46.77
C GLY A 98 -36.61 7.14 46.66
N GLU A 99 -37.02 6.49 45.57
CA GLU A 99 -38.40 6.00 45.39
C GLU A 99 -38.80 4.98 46.47
N ASN A 100 -37.86 4.13 46.88
CA ASN A 100 -38.06 3.14 47.94
C ASN A 100 -37.94 3.71 49.37
N SER A 101 -37.76 5.03 49.53
CA SER A 101 -37.53 5.71 50.82
C SER A 101 -36.29 5.23 51.59
N ASN A 102 -35.33 4.59 50.91
CA ASN A 102 -34.04 4.16 51.47
C ASN A 102 -33.02 5.32 51.43
N LEU A 103 -33.25 6.36 52.24
CA LEU A 103 -32.43 7.58 52.22
C LEU A 103 -30.95 7.32 52.55
N SER A 104 -30.67 6.42 53.50
CA SER A 104 -29.29 6.05 53.85
C SER A 104 -28.54 5.38 52.70
N GLU A 105 -29.24 4.61 51.85
CA GLU A 105 -28.66 3.96 50.68
C GLU A 105 -28.41 4.99 49.57
N ALA A 106 -29.39 5.87 49.33
CA ALA A 106 -29.27 6.97 48.38
C ALA A 106 -28.10 7.91 48.73
N ASP A 107 -27.93 8.28 50.00
CA ASP A 107 -26.83 9.12 50.48
C ASP A 107 -25.47 8.45 50.26
N GLY A 108 -25.36 7.14 50.55
CA GLY A 108 -24.15 6.36 50.28
C GLY A 108 -23.79 6.35 48.80
N LEU A 109 -24.77 6.12 47.92
CA LEU A 109 -24.58 6.11 46.47
C LEU A 109 -24.19 7.50 45.93
N ILE A 110 -24.78 8.57 46.47
CA ILE A 110 -24.39 9.96 46.12
C ILE A 110 -22.94 10.22 46.48
N GLN A 111 -22.50 9.79 47.66
CA GLN A 111 -21.12 9.96 48.10
C GLN A 111 -20.16 9.16 47.21
N CYS A 112 -20.47 7.90 46.92
CA CYS A 112 -19.66 7.08 46.00
C CYS A 112 -19.57 7.70 44.59
N LEU A 113 -20.68 8.25 44.07
CA LEU A 113 -20.69 8.92 42.76
C LEU A 113 -19.78 10.16 42.77
N ARG A 114 -19.84 10.99 43.83
CA ARG A 114 -18.95 12.17 43.97
C ARG A 114 -17.47 11.78 43.97
N GLU A 115 -17.12 10.74 44.72
CA GLU A 115 -15.74 10.25 44.81
C GLU A 115 -15.26 9.69 43.47
N CYS A 116 -16.10 8.90 42.79
CA CYS A 116 -15.80 8.38 41.46
C CYS A 116 -15.58 9.50 40.44
N MET A 117 -16.48 10.51 40.41
CA MET A 117 -16.35 11.64 39.50
C MET A 117 -15.10 12.48 39.78
N LYS A 118 -14.73 12.66 41.05
CA LYS A 118 -13.49 13.35 41.45
C LYS A 118 -12.26 12.60 40.95
N HIS A 119 -12.20 11.28 41.19
CA HIS A 119 -11.12 10.43 40.70
C HIS A 119 -11.03 10.42 39.16
N ASP A 120 -12.17 10.37 38.47
CA ASP A 120 -12.21 10.40 37.00
C ASP A 120 -11.74 11.75 36.42
N MET A 121 -11.93 12.87 37.13
CA MET A 121 -11.38 14.17 36.75
C MET A 121 -9.85 14.25 36.96
N GLU A 122 -9.33 13.66 38.03
CA GLU A 122 -7.90 13.64 38.35
C GLU A 122 -7.10 12.74 37.39
N ASN A 123 -7.70 11.65 36.88
CA ASN A 123 -7.06 10.70 35.95
C ASN A 123 -7.35 11.00 34.46
N ASN A 124 -7.63 12.26 34.12
CA ASN A 124 -7.81 12.77 32.75
C ASN A 124 -6.65 13.69 32.29
N LEU A 125 -5.62 13.88 33.13
CA LEU A 125 -4.29 14.41 32.78
C LEU A 125 -3.31 13.25 32.54
#